data_AF-A0A850RBN6-F1
#
_entry.id   AF-A0A850RBN6-F1
#
_cell.length_a   1.000
_cell.length_b   1.000
_cell.length_c   1.000
_cell.angle_alpha   90.00
_cell.angle_beta   90.00
_cell.angle_gamma   90.00
#
_symmetry.space_group_name_H-M   'P 1'
#
loop_
_entity.id
_entity.type
_entity.pdbx_description
1 polymer ?
#
loop_
_entity_poly.entity_id
_entity_poly.type
_entity_poly.pdbx_seq_one_letter_code
_entity_poly.pdbx_strand_id
1 'polypeptide(L)'
;MVIQSCLTIVFDGAFYQAIFEQQTVKTYSVARISLGPTAPTMPEIWQLVNQSWRRLAFQTVVNVPTTKSRHLNPKRRQRQVQKELRYPRSSTRAQVVLQ
;
A
#
# COMPACT_ATOMS: atom_id res chain seq x y z
N MET A 1 10.39 -10.83 -20.38
CA MET A 1 9.27 -10.88 -19.42
C MET A 1 9.59 -9.87 -18.32
N VAL A 2 8.81 -8.79 -18.17
CA VAL A 2 9.10 -7.76 -17.15
C VAL A 2 8.27 -8.08 -15.91
N ILE A 3 8.96 -8.27 -14.78
CA ILE A 3 8.37 -8.45 -13.46
C ILE A 3 8.67 -7.16 -12.70
N GLN A 4 7.63 -6.49 -12.21
CA GLN A 4 7.78 -5.31 -11.35
C GLN A 4 7.44 -5.71 -9.92
N SER A 5 8.34 -5.42 -8.99
CA SER A 5 8.13 -5.66 -7.56
C SER A 5 8.32 -4.37 -6.78
N CYS A 6 7.45 -4.13 -5.80
CA CYS A 6 7.50 -2.96 -4.93
C CYS A 6 7.29 -3.38 -3.48
N LEU A 7 7.99 -2.71 -2.57
CA LEU A 7 7.78 -2.81 -1.12
C LEU A 7 7.26 -1.47 -0.63
N THR A 8 6.04 -1.47 -0.09
CA THR A 8 5.43 -0.29 0.52
C THR A 8 5.34 -0.51 2.03
N ILE A 9 5.87 0.45 2.80
CA ILE A 9 5.76 0.45 4.26
C ILE A 9 4.74 1.51 4.66
N VAL A 10 3.69 1.08 5.36
CA VAL A 10 2.58 1.94 5.78
C VAL A 10 2.42 1.85 7.29
N PHE A 11 2.14 2.97 7.94
CA PHE A 11 1.80 3.00 9.36
C PHE A 11 0.27 3.06 9.52
N ASP A 12 -0.30 2.05 10.19
CA ASP A 12 -1.76 1.90 10.37
C ASP A 12 -2.26 2.49 11.71
N GLY A 13 -1.47 3.35 12.35
CA GLY A 13 -1.79 3.97 13.64
C GLY A 13 -1.32 3.19 14.87
N ALA A 14 -1.08 1.88 14.76
CA ALA A 14 -0.56 1.04 15.85
C ALA A 14 0.76 0.33 15.50
N PHE A 15 0.85 -0.20 14.28
CA PHE A 15 2.00 -0.95 13.81
C PHE A 15 2.35 -0.54 12.39
N TYR A 16 3.62 -0.71 12.03
CA TYR A 16 4.04 -0.65 10.63
C TYR A 16 3.63 -1.93 9.92
N GLN A 17 3.16 -1.81 8.68
CA GLN A 17 2.84 -2.92 7.81
C GLN A 17 3.71 -2.83 6.55
N ALA A 18 4.39 -3.92 6.23
CA ALA A 18 5.14 -4.09 4.99
C ALA A 18 4.26 -4.82 3.98
N ILE A 19 4.01 -4.18 2.84
CA ILE A 19 3.21 -4.72 1.74
C ILE A 19 4.16 -4.97 0.57
N PHE A 20 4.26 -6.24 0.18
CA PHE A 20 5.00 -6.68 -0.98
C PHE A 20 4.03 -6.86 -2.14
N GLU A 21 4.26 -6.11 -3.21
CA GLU A 21 3.49 -6.20 -4.43
C GLU A 21 4.39 -6.71 -5.55
N GLN A 22 3.93 -7.72 -6.28
CA GLN A 22 4.59 -8.22 -7.47
C GLN A 22 3.58 -8.24 -8.61
N GLN A 23 3.88 -7.51 -9.69
CA GLN A 23 3.06 -7.44 -10.88
C GLN A 23 3.81 -8.05 -12.07
N THR A 24 3.14 -8.98 -12.72
CA THR A 24 3.52 -9.54 -14.02
C THR A 24 2.46 -9.17 -15.06
N VAL A 25 2.71 -9.42 -16.35
CA VAL A 25 1.78 -9.11 -17.45
C VAL A 25 0.37 -9.68 -17.24
N LYS A 26 0.23 -10.82 -16.53
CA LYS A 26 -1.04 -11.55 -16.36
C LYS A 26 -1.48 -11.75 -14.91
N THR A 27 -0.58 -11.53 -13.96
CA THR A 27 -0.77 -11.89 -12.55
C THR A 27 -0.31 -10.76 -11.66
N TYR A 28 -1.02 -10.59 -10.55
CA TYR A 28 -0.66 -9.67 -9.49
C TYR A 28 -0.68 -10.44 -8.18
N SER A 29 0.44 -10.43 -7.48
CA SER A 29 0.67 -11.19 -6.26
C SER A 29 0.99 -10.22 -5.14
N VAL A 30 0.30 -10.37 -4.00
CA VAL A 30 0.50 -9.51 -2.83
C VAL A 30 0.76 -10.36 -1.60
N ALA A 31 1.66 -9.87 -0.76
CA ALA A 31 1.87 -10.40 0.58
C ALA A 31 1.99 -9.24 1.58
N ARG A 32 1.52 -9.46 2.80
CA ARG A 32 1.58 -8.49 3.89
C ARG A 32 2.30 -9.08 5.08
N ILE A 33 3.14 -8.28 5.71
CA ILE A 33 3.79 -8.59 6.99
C ILE A 33 3.52 -7.46 7.97
N SER A 34 3.07 -7.79 9.17
CA SER A 34 3.03 -6.84 10.27
C SER A 34 4.43 -6.69 10.86
N LEU A 35 4.93 -5.47 10.86
CA LEU A 35 6.14 -5.06 11.56
C LEU A 35 5.79 -4.60 12.98
N GLY A 36 6.80 -4.17 13.73
CA GLY A 36 6.63 -3.60 15.06
C GLY A 36 6.02 -2.18 15.06
N PRO A 37 5.87 -1.59 16.26
CA PRO A 37 5.37 -0.21 16.44
C PRO A 37 6.40 0.85 16.04
N THR A 38 7.69 0.48 15.96
CA THR A 38 8.79 1.39 15.59
C THR A 38 8.98 1.42 14.09
N ALA A 39 9.36 2.59 13.56
CA ALA A 39 9.72 2.72 12.14
C ALA A 39 10.92 1.83 11.82
N PRO A 40 10.85 1.00 10.75
CA PRO A 40 11.94 0.10 10.42
C PRO A 40 13.15 0.87 9.89
N THR A 41 14.33 0.49 10.37
CA THR A 41 15.60 1.04 9.92
C THR A 41 16.02 0.38 8.60
N MET A 42 16.87 1.05 7.81
CA MET A 42 17.36 0.51 6.53
C MET A 42 17.90 -0.94 6.62
N PRO A 43 18.74 -1.31 7.62
CA PRO A 43 19.22 -2.70 7.76
C PRO A 43 18.08 -3.70 8.02
N GLU A 44 17.07 -3.32 8.80
CA GLU A 44 15.91 -4.18 9.09
C GLU A 44 15.08 -4.40 7.83
N ILE A 45 14.90 -3.37 7.00
CA ILE A 45 14.25 -3.48 5.69
C ILE A 45 15.02 -4.46 4.78
N TRP A 46 16.36 -4.36 4.74
CA TRP A 46 17.18 -5.29 3.97
C TRP A 46 17.04 -6.75 4.43
N GLN A 47 17.06 -6.98 5.74
CA GLN A 47 16.85 -8.32 6.30
C GLN A 47 15.44 -8.82 6.01
N LEU A 48 14.43 -7.96 6.15
CA LEU A 48 13.05 -8.27 5.83
C LEU A 48 12.90 -8.75 4.38
N VAL A 49 13.46 -8.01 3.41
CA VAL A 49 13.39 -8.38 1.99
C VAL A 49 14.08 -9.73 1.76
N ASN A 50 15.30 -9.92 2.28
CA ASN A 50 16.06 -11.15 2.03
C ASN A 50 15.46 -12.40 2.69
N GLN A 51 14.95 -12.28 3.92
CA GLN A 51 14.42 -13.42 4.68
C GLN A 51 12.96 -13.70 4.38
N SER A 52 12.15 -12.65 4.23
CA SER A 52 10.71 -12.80 4.13
C SER A 52 10.27 -13.16 2.72
N TRP A 53 10.96 -12.70 1.67
CA TRP A 53 10.58 -12.98 0.29
C TRP A 53 10.40 -14.47 -0.01
N ARG A 54 11.25 -15.34 0.55
CA ARG A 54 11.14 -16.81 0.36
C ARG A 54 10.05 -17.46 1.21
N ARG A 55 9.60 -16.82 2.30
CA ARG A 55 8.64 -17.35 3.27
C ARG A 55 7.23 -16.79 3.07
N LEU A 56 7.08 -15.75 2.25
CA LEU A 56 5.81 -15.08 2.03
C LEU A 56 4.85 -15.99 1.23
N ALA A 57 3.69 -16.24 1.82
CA ALA A 57 2.56 -16.83 1.13
C ALA A 57 1.91 -15.75 0.25
N PHE A 58 2.40 -15.61 -0.99
CA PHE A 58 1.84 -14.67 -1.94
C PHE A 58 0.44 -15.10 -2.37
N GLN A 59 -0.54 -14.24 -2.08
CA GLN A 59 -1.86 -14.40 -2.67
C GLN A 59 -1.81 -13.88 -4.09
N THR A 60 -1.97 -14.78 -5.05
CA THR A 60 -1.91 -14.44 -6.47
C THR A 60 -3.32 -14.27 -7.00
N VAL A 61 -3.63 -13.05 -7.43
CA VAL A 61 -4.83 -12.75 -8.18
C VAL A 61 -4.49 -12.86 -9.66
N VAL A 62 -5.09 -13.83 -10.32
CA VAL A 62 -4.99 -14.01 -11.77
C VAL A 62 -6.07 -13.16 -12.42
N ASN A 63 -5.77 -12.53 -13.57
CA ASN A 63 -6.73 -11.76 -14.36
C ASN A 63 -7.04 -10.35 -13.81
N VAL A 64 -6.03 -9.68 -13.23
CA VAL A 64 -6.16 -8.27 -12.86
C VAL A 64 -6.09 -7.42 -14.14
N PRO A 65 -7.11 -6.59 -14.46
CA PRO A 65 -6.99 -5.65 -15.56
C PRO A 65 -5.79 -4.77 -15.27
N THR A 66 -4.81 -4.75 -16.19
CA THR A 66 -3.60 -3.94 -16.07
C THR A 66 -4.00 -2.46 -15.99
N THR A 67 -4.30 -1.99 -14.79
CA THR A 67 -4.51 -0.58 -14.52
C THR A 67 -3.13 0.00 -14.58
N LYS A 68 -2.71 0.43 -15.79
CA LYS A 68 -1.50 1.20 -15.96
C LYS A 68 -1.56 2.30 -14.91
N SER A 69 -0.63 2.29 -13.96
CA SER A 69 -0.47 3.38 -13.00
C SER A 69 -0.32 4.63 -13.84
N ARG A 70 -1.42 5.39 -13.96
CA ARG A 70 -1.44 6.59 -14.77
C ARG A 70 -0.48 7.52 -14.04
N HIS A 71 0.65 7.83 -14.65
CA HIS A 71 1.64 8.74 -14.10
C HIS A 71 0.99 10.13 -13.93
N LEU A 72 0.28 10.31 -12.82
CA LEU A 72 -0.29 11.60 -12.43
C LEU A 72 0.85 12.41 -11.83
N ASN A 73 1.05 13.60 -12.39
CA ASN A 73 1.98 14.59 -11.85
C ASN A 73 1.73 14.74 -10.33
N PRO A 74 2.76 14.66 -9.46
CA PRO A 74 2.62 14.75 -8.01
C PRO A 74 1.76 15.94 -7.55
N LYS A 75 1.87 17.09 -8.24
CA LYS A 75 1.05 18.28 -7.99
C LYS A 75 -0.44 18.04 -8.20
N ARG A 76 -0.80 17.23 -9.21
CA ARG A 76 -2.20 16.86 -9.50
C ARG A 76 -2.76 15.92 -8.44
N ARG A 77 -1.95 14.97 -7.96
CA ARG A 77 -2.31 14.05 -6.86
C ARG A 77 -2.54 14.83 -5.56
N GLN A 78 -1.64 15.74 -5.18
CA GLN A 78 -1.79 16.59 -4.01
C GLN A 78 -3.06 17.46 -4.08
N ARG A 79 -3.36 18.04 -5.24
CA ARG A 79 -4.59 18.82 -5.44
C ARG A 79 -5.87 17.99 -5.29
N GLN A 80 -5.87 16.73 -5.74
CA GLN A 80 -7.01 15.82 -5.56
C GLN A 80 -7.24 15.50 -4.08
N VAL A 81 -6.18 15.12 -3.36
CA VAL A 81 -6.25 14.88 -1.90
C VAL A 81 -6.76 16.12 -1.18
N GLN A 82 -6.24 17.31 -1.49
CA GLN A 82 -6.73 18.56 -0.89
C GLN A 82 -8.19 18.87 -1.26
N LYS A 83 -8.62 18.56 -2.48
CA LYS A 83 -10.01 18.74 -2.90
C LYS A 83 -10.94 17.81 -2.12
N GLU A 84 -10.55 16.55 -1.94
CA GLU A 84 -11.26 15.56 -1.12
C GLU A 84 -11.34 15.99 0.35
N LEU A 85 -10.25 16.52 0.91
CA LEU A 85 -10.20 17.06 2.27
C LEU A 85 -11.05 18.32 2.46
N ARG A 86 -11.27 19.11 1.39
CA ARG A 86 -12.10 20.33 1.42
C ARG A 86 -13.59 20.05 1.31
N TYR A 87 -14.00 18.84 0.90
CA TYR A 87 -15.38 18.43 1.10
C TYR A 87 -15.58 18.19 2.60
N PRO A 88 -16.52 18.88 3.27
CA PRO A 88 -16.74 18.71 4.69
C PRO A 88 -17.21 17.28 4.94
N ARG A 89 -16.30 16.42 5.41
CA ARG A 89 -16.69 15.23 6.16
C ARG A 89 -17.09 15.73 7.55
N SER A 90 -18.31 15.40 7.94
CA SER A 90 -18.87 15.66 9.26
C SER A 90 -17.84 15.39 10.35
N SER A 91 -17.61 16.40 11.19
CA SER A 91 -16.49 16.44 12.14
C SER A 91 -16.66 15.49 13.33
N THR A 92 -17.80 14.82 13.46
CA THR A 92 -18.14 14.06 14.67
C THR A 92 -18.94 12.80 14.34
N ARG A 93 -18.54 11.64 14.88
CA ARG A 93 -19.29 10.37 14.78
C ARG A 93 -20.77 10.49 15.21
N ALA A 94 -21.09 11.46 16.07
CA ALA A 94 -22.45 11.77 16.52
C ALA A 94 -23.38 12.31 15.40
N GLN A 95 -22.85 12.94 14.35
CA GLN A 95 -23.66 13.48 13.25
C GLN A 95 -24.07 12.43 12.21
N VAL A 96 -23.52 11.21 12.28
CA VAL A 96 -23.84 10.11 11.35
C VAL A 96 -25.15 9.40 11.72
N VAL A 97 -25.67 9.58 12.94
CA VAL A 97 -26.85 8.86 13.46
C VAL A 97 -28.19 9.49 13.07
N LEU A 98 -28.19 10.67 12.43
CA LEU A 98 -29.40 11.46 12.14
C LEU A 98 -29.87 11.40 10.67
N GLN A 99 -29.44 10.39 9.91
CA GLN A 99 -29.95 10.10 8.56
C GLN A 99 -30.83 8.86 8.53
#